data_AF-A0A327HSI7-F1
#
_entry.id   AF-A0A327HSI7-F1
#
_cell.length_a   1.000
_cell.length_b   1.000
_cell.length_c   1.000
_cell.angle_alpha   90.00
_cell.angle_beta   90.00
_cell.angle_gamma   90.00
#
_symmetry.space_group_name_H-M   'P 1'
#
loop_
_entity.id
_entity.type
_entity.pdbx_description
1 polymer ?
#
loop_
_entity_poly.entity_id
_entity_poly.type
_entity_poly.pdbx_seq_one_letter_code
_entity_poly.pdbx_strand_id
1 'polypeptide(L)'
;MSGSLMALESQEMVVGLLFLIVAISPYVSAKRNDTSFALATVLSLMLVAFLQFSNSFFSGVPMQFDWPIGAFGIRPAIMGDPMESYRFVSSAWLHADWIHVLSNILVIALVGIPLEQRMGGRRWMAVYAIGFMGGNIAWILSHPDSNIPAIGASGAAFGLLGAYMACWPDDEVEFPLLFLIRAWPIWVIVFVRLGLEVWQMYSIQSGTAGEGTVAHMAHVGGFFLAYSLAQTIARGGPHSPGREDGSGSSTGPRSFEMSRLDSDPWMESGKPLEGQAAKVLSRLREEGDEPETRRAWLEELSEHTICPICDGEIVAMVSGLECHIECNISSKHLNWP
;
A
#
# COMPACT_ATOMS: atom_id res chain seq x y z
N MET A 1 33.87 2.24 18.40
CA MET A 1 33.45 1.22 19.39
C MET A 1 32.33 0.42 18.76
N SER A 2 32.41 -0.91 18.76
CA SER A 2 31.51 -1.78 18.01
C SER A 2 30.09 -1.70 18.59
N GLY A 3 29.21 -0.91 17.97
CA GLY A 3 27.77 -0.93 18.25
C GLY A 3 27.15 -2.24 17.73
N SER A 4 27.58 -3.37 18.27
CA SER A 4 27.07 -4.72 18.00
C SER A 4 26.15 -5.12 19.16
N LEU A 5 25.19 -6.02 18.93
CA LEU A 5 24.29 -6.52 19.98
C LEU A 5 25.05 -7.01 21.23
N MET A 6 26.26 -7.55 21.06
CA MET A 6 27.09 -8.08 22.15
C MET A 6 27.73 -6.99 23.03
N ALA A 7 27.67 -5.72 22.62
CA ALA A 7 28.24 -4.60 23.34
C ALA A 7 27.18 -3.74 24.06
N LEU A 8 25.90 -4.14 24.01
CA LEU A 8 24.81 -3.38 24.61
C LEU A 8 24.82 -3.44 26.14
N GLU A 9 24.54 -2.31 26.76
CA GLU A 9 24.31 -2.22 28.20
C GLU A 9 22.96 -2.84 28.59
N SER A 10 22.78 -3.17 29.88
CA SER A 10 21.55 -3.82 30.36
C SER A 10 20.29 -2.99 30.07
N GLN A 11 20.37 -1.67 30.16
CA GLN A 11 19.29 -0.76 29.80
C GLN A 11 18.97 -0.81 28.30
N GLU A 12 19.99 -0.82 27.45
CA GLU A 12 19.81 -0.88 25.99
C GLU A 12 19.21 -2.22 25.55
N MET A 13 19.56 -3.32 26.21
CA MET A 13 18.93 -4.62 25.99
C MET A 13 17.43 -4.61 26.30
N VAL A 14 17.03 -3.99 27.41
CA VAL A 14 15.61 -3.87 27.79
C VAL A 14 14.86 -3.05 26.75
N VAL A 15 15.42 -1.92 26.32
CA VAL A 15 14.82 -1.07 25.29
C VAL A 15 14.75 -1.80 23.94
N GLY A 16 15.80 -2.53 23.56
CA GLY A 16 15.84 -3.36 22.36
C GLY A 16 14.77 -4.48 22.37
N LEU A 17 14.51 -5.09 23.52
CA LEU A 17 13.41 -6.06 23.66
C LEU A 17 12.04 -5.38 23.48
N LEU A 18 11.85 -4.19 24.04
CA LEU A 18 10.62 -3.43 23.85
C LEU A 18 10.43 -3.04 22.37
N PHE A 19 11.50 -2.66 21.66
CA PHE A 19 11.48 -2.38 20.22
C PHE A 19 10.93 -3.60 19.46
N LEU A 20 11.43 -4.81 19.75
CA LEU A 20 10.96 -6.04 19.12
C LEU A 20 9.47 -6.29 19.36
N ILE A 21 9.01 -6.10 20.61
CA ILE A 21 7.60 -6.30 21.00
C ILE A 21 6.69 -5.33 20.23
N VAL A 22 7.03 -4.04 20.21
CA VAL A 22 6.20 -3.03 19.54
C VAL A 22 6.31 -3.12 18.02
N ALA A 23 7.42 -3.62 17.47
CA ALA A 23 7.57 -3.92 16.05
C ALA A 23 6.63 -5.04 15.61
N ILE A 24 6.51 -6.12 16.39
CA ILE A 24 5.79 -7.34 15.98
C ILE A 24 4.30 -7.31 16.35
N SER A 25 3.94 -6.70 17.48
CA SER A 25 2.57 -6.78 18.02
C SER A 25 1.47 -6.30 17.06
N PRO A 26 1.64 -5.25 16.22
CA PRO A 26 0.61 -4.85 15.27
C PRO A 26 0.33 -5.91 14.21
N TYR A 27 1.35 -6.61 13.73
CA TYR A 27 1.18 -7.69 12.73
C TYR A 27 0.49 -8.91 13.32
N VAL A 28 0.77 -9.24 14.58
CA VAL A 28 0.08 -10.32 15.30
C VAL A 28 -1.39 -9.98 15.49
N SER A 29 -1.69 -8.73 15.88
CA SER A 29 -3.06 -8.23 15.99
C SER A 29 -3.77 -8.28 14.64
N ALA A 30 -3.12 -7.82 13.56
CA ALA A 30 -3.72 -7.80 12.24
C ALA A 30 -4.05 -9.19 11.71
N LYS A 31 -3.15 -10.15 11.90
CA LYS A 31 -3.41 -11.56 11.55
C LYS A 31 -4.52 -12.19 12.38
N ARG A 32 -4.67 -11.80 13.65
CA ARG A 32 -5.69 -12.38 14.55
C ARG A 32 -7.10 -11.84 14.25
N ASN A 33 -7.17 -10.60 13.80
CA ASN A 33 -8.42 -9.88 13.57
C ASN A 33 -8.74 -9.71 12.07
N ASP A 34 -7.98 -10.38 11.19
CA ASP A 34 -8.07 -10.28 9.72
C ASP A 34 -8.11 -8.82 9.21
N THR A 35 -7.26 -7.95 9.79
CA THR A 35 -7.14 -6.53 9.38
C THR A 35 -5.94 -6.28 8.45
N SER A 36 -5.91 -5.09 7.87
CA SER A 36 -4.88 -4.64 6.92
C SER A 36 -3.46 -4.75 7.48
N PHE A 37 -2.58 -5.41 6.74
CA PHE A 37 -1.15 -5.45 6.99
C PHE A 37 -0.45 -4.13 6.68
N ALA A 38 -0.95 -3.34 5.73
CA ALA A 38 -0.45 -1.99 5.47
C ALA A 38 -0.67 -1.08 6.69
N LEU A 39 -1.88 -1.09 7.27
CA LEU A 39 -2.18 -0.36 8.50
C LEU A 39 -1.35 -0.89 9.69
N ALA A 40 -1.18 -2.21 9.80
CA ALA A 40 -0.31 -2.81 10.80
C ALA A 40 1.14 -2.33 10.68
N THR A 41 1.64 -2.18 9.44
CA THR A 41 2.97 -1.66 9.14
C THR A 41 3.09 -0.20 9.59
N VAL A 42 2.12 0.64 9.24
CA VAL A 42 2.06 2.04 9.69
C VAL A 42 2.12 2.12 11.21
N LEU A 43 1.28 1.36 11.91
CA LEU A 43 1.23 1.34 13.37
C LEU A 43 2.55 0.83 13.98
N SER A 44 3.14 -0.22 13.39
CA SER A 44 4.42 -0.79 13.80
C SER A 44 5.56 0.22 13.72
N LEU A 45 5.68 0.91 12.58
CA LEU A 45 6.69 1.96 12.41
C LEU A 45 6.47 3.11 13.37
N MET A 46 5.22 3.54 13.57
CA MET A 46 4.89 4.63 14.46
C MET A 46 5.20 4.30 15.93
N LEU A 47 4.92 3.08 16.38
CA LEU A 47 5.20 2.65 17.76
C LEU A 47 6.71 2.51 18.02
N VAL A 48 7.46 1.92 17.10
CA VAL A 48 8.93 1.85 17.24
C VAL A 48 9.53 3.24 17.23
N ALA A 49 9.10 4.09 16.29
CA ALA A 49 9.53 5.48 16.26
C ALA A 49 9.23 6.18 17.58
N PHE A 50 7.98 6.15 18.07
CA PHE A 50 7.61 6.76 19.34
C PHE A 50 8.51 6.30 20.50
N LEU A 51 8.81 5.00 20.57
CA LEU A 51 9.69 4.45 21.60
C LEU A 51 11.15 4.92 21.42
N GLN A 52 11.64 4.99 20.18
CA GLN A 52 12.96 5.51 19.83
C GLN A 52 13.10 7.00 20.24
N PHE A 53 12.12 7.85 19.88
CA PHE A 53 12.08 9.26 20.26
C PHE A 53 11.96 9.44 21.77
N SER A 54 11.11 8.65 22.43
CA SER A 54 10.95 8.70 23.89
C SER A 54 12.26 8.33 24.60
N ASN A 55 12.94 7.27 24.14
CA ASN A 55 14.23 6.89 24.72
C ASN A 55 15.25 8.04 24.63
N SER A 56 15.39 8.67 23.46
CA SER A 56 16.27 9.82 23.29
C SER A 56 15.93 10.99 24.22
N PHE A 57 14.63 11.29 24.38
CA PHE A 57 14.18 12.35 25.29
C PHE A 57 14.57 12.06 26.74
N PHE A 58 14.34 10.83 27.23
CA PHE A 58 14.67 10.44 28.61
C PHE A 58 16.18 10.29 28.85
N SER A 59 16.98 10.03 27.80
CA SER A 59 18.45 10.05 27.88
C SER A 59 19.03 11.46 28.00
N GLY A 60 18.21 12.52 27.96
CA GLY A 60 18.64 13.90 28.19
C GLY A 60 19.20 14.63 26.97
N VAL A 61 19.24 13.98 25.81
CA VAL A 61 19.67 14.57 24.54
C VAL A 61 18.60 14.30 23.46
N PRO A 62 17.71 15.27 23.19
CA PRO A 62 16.66 15.10 22.19
C PRO A 62 17.22 14.84 20.79
N MET A 63 16.57 13.93 20.06
CA MET A 63 16.90 13.55 18.67
C MET A 63 18.30 12.93 18.49
N GLN A 64 18.83 12.26 19.53
CA GLN A 64 20.05 11.47 19.45
C GLN A 64 19.73 9.98 19.43
N PHE A 65 20.10 9.31 18.34
CA PHE A 65 19.75 7.92 18.06
C PHE A 65 20.97 7.03 17.80
N ASP A 66 22.14 7.41 18.33
CA ASP A 66 23.41 6.75 18.03
C ASP A 66 23.44 5.27 18.39
N TRP A 67 22.99 4.89 19.59
CA TRP A 67 22.99 3.49 20.01
C TRP A 67 22.01 2.62 19.21
N PRO A 68 20.71 2.97 19.00
CA PRO A 68 19.80 2.09 18.28
C PRO A 68 20.16 2.01 16.80
N ILE A 69 20.50 3.14 16.15
CA ILE A 69 20.96 3.15 14.75
C ILE A 69 22.28 2.39 14.61
N GLY A 70 23.20 2.61 15.54
CA GLY A 70 24.48 1.92 15.58
C GLY A 70 24.33 0.41 15.78
N ALA A 71 23.38 -0.03 16.59
CA ALA A 71 23.14 -1.44 16.93
C ALA A 71 22.32 -2.20 15.88
N PHE A 72 21.32 -1.57 15.26
CA PHE A 72 20.33 -2.25 14.41
C PHE A 72 20.34 -1.79 12.94
N GLY A 73 21.04 -0.71 12.60
CA GLY A 73 21.15 -0.21 11.23
C GLY A 73 22.15 -1.00 10.38
N ILE A 74 21.98 -0.99 9.06
CA ILE A 74 22.84 -1.71 8.11
C ILE A 74 24.14 -0.95 7.91
N ARG A 75 25.27 -1.61 8.14
CA ARG A 75 26.61 -1.09 7.82
C ARG A 75 27.25 -1.99 6.77
N PRO A 76 27.27 -1.59 5.48
CA PRO A 76 27.79 -2.42 4.40
C PRO A 76 29.15 -3.07 4.70
N ALA A 77 30.08 -2.32 5.30
CA ALA A 77 31.45 -2.76 5.61
C ALA A 77 31.54 -4.01 6.50
N ILE A 78 30.48 -4.34 7.25
CA ILE A 78 30.45 -5.48 8.17
C ILE A 78 29.36 -6.51 7.83
N MET A 79 28.60 -6.32 6.76
CA MET A 79 27.52 -7.25 6.38
C MET A 79 28.03 -8.62 5.92
N GLY A 80 29.34 -8.77 5.71
CA GLY A 80 29.98 -10.07 5.45
C GLY A 80 30.09 -10.97 6.69
N ASP A 81 29.94 -10.42 7.91
CA ASP A 81 29.92 -11.20 9.14
C ASP A 81 28.51 -11.77 9.40
N PRO A 82 28.34 -13.10 9.47
CA PRO A 82 27.05 -13.72 9.80
C PRO A 82 26.42 -13.22 11.09
N MET A 83 27.22 -12.80 12.07
CA MET A 83 26.74 -12.25 13.35
C MET A 83 26.06 -10.88 13.21
N GLU A 84 26.31 -10.17 12.12
CA GLU A 84 25.75 -8.83 11.86
C GLU A 84 24.56 -8.88 10.88
N SER A 85 24.20 -10.08 10.40
CA SER A 85 23.11 -10.31 9.42
C SER A 85 21.72 -9.83 9.89
N TYR A 86 21.48 -9.80 11.21
CA TYR A 86 20.21 -9.33 11.79
C TYR A 86 19.87 -7.88 11.39
N ARG A 87 20.89 -7.05 11.13
CA ARG A 87 20.75 -5.65 10.67
C ARG A 87 19.98 -5.52 9.38
N PHE A 88 20.09 -6.55 8.54
CA PHE A 88 19.39 -6.62 7.26
C PHE A 88 17.87 -6.58 7.45
N VAL A 89 17.36 -7.02 8.61
CA VAL A 89 15.94 -6.96 8.97
C VAL A 89 15.65 -5.82 9.94
N SER A 90 16.44 -5.67 11.00
CA SER A 90 16.14 -4.72 12.09
C SER A 90 16.17 -3.25 11.66
N SER A 91 16.92 -2.92 10.60
CA SER A 91 17.01 -1.55 10.07
C SER A 91 15.68 -0.99 9.54
N ALA A 92 14.69 -1.85 9.24
CA ALA A 92 13.41 -1.42 8.67
C ALA A 92 12.63 -0.44 9.56
N TRP A 93 12.80 -0.54 10.88
CA TRP A 93 12.03 0.24 11.86
C TRP A 93 12.72 1.52 12.32
N LEU A 94 14.02 1.65 12.08
CA LEU A 94 14.82 2.77 12.57
C LEU A 94 14.64 3.98 11.67
N HIS A 95 14.49 5.16 12.26
CA HIS A 95 14.35 6.42 11.52
C HIS A 95 15.25 7.50 12.11
N ALA A 96 15.75 8.40 11.26
CA ALA A 96 16.69 9.44 11.68
C ALA A 96 16.00 10.62 12.39
N ASP A 97 14.73 10.88 12.05
CA ASP A 97 13.96 12.02 12.51
C ASP A 97 12.45 11.83 12.21
N TRP A 98 11.64 12.77 12.69
CA TRP A 98 10.18 12.73 12.55
C TRP A 98 9.71 12.84 11.09
N ILE A 99 10.38 13.66 10.29
CA ILE A 99 10.02 13.86 8.87
C ILE A 99 10.32 12.57 8.09
N HIS A 100 11.45 11.91 8.40
CA HIS A 100 11.82 10.65 7.78
C HIS A 100 10.75 9.57 8.04
N VAL A 101 10.35 9.33 9.30
CA VAL A 101 9.31 8.32 9.58
C VAL A 101 7.95 8.71 9.01
N LEU A 102 7.56 9.99 9.12
CA LEU A 102 6.28 10.47 8.60
C LEU A 102 6.19 10.30 7.08
N SER A 103 7.26 10.59 6.35
CA SER A 103 7.30 10.41 4.90
C SER A 103 7.12 8.96 4.47
N ASN A 104 7.73 8.00 5.19
CA ASN A 104 7.58 6.57 4.92
C ASN A 104 6.17 6.09 5.24
N ILE A 105 5.64 6.45 6.42
CA ILE A 105 4.28 6.09 6.82
C ILE A 105 3.25 6.66 5.85
N LEU A 106 3.43 7.90 5.38
CA LEU A 106 2.52 8.53 4.44
C LEU A 106 2.44 7.75 3.12
N VAL A 107 3.59 7.34 2.56
CA VAL A 107 3.60 6.50 1.35
C VAL A 107 2.97 5.15 1.61
N ILE A 108 3.32 4.48 2.71
CA ILE A 108 2.76 3.15 3.06
C ILE A 108 1.24 3.25 3.29
N ALA A 109 0.74 4.32 3.91
CA ALA A 109 -0.69 4.52 4.13
C ALA A 109 -1.42 4.81 2.82
N LEU A 110 -0.99 5.82 2.07
CA LEU A 110 -1.71 6.30 0.88
C LEU A 110 -1.58 5.35 -0.32
N VAL A 111 -0.43 4.71 -0.48
CA VAL A 111 -0.16 3.80 -1.62
C VAL A 111 -0.30 2.36 -1.19
N GLY A 112 0.15 2.01 0.01
CA GLY A 112 0.15 0.63 0.48
C GLY A 112 -1.25 0.10 0.80
N ILE A 113 -2.15 0.90 1.37
CA ILE A 113 -3.52 0.43 1.69
C ILE A 113 -4.30 0.09 0.40
N PRO A 114 -4.39 0.97 -0.63
CA PRO A 114 -5.07 0.62 -1.87
C PRO A 114 -4.40 -0.55 -2.60
N LEU A 115 -3.06 -0.62 -2.57
CA LEU A 115 -2.35 -1.77 -3.14
C LEU A 115 -2.71 -3.07 -2.41
N GLU A 116 -2.82 -3.06 -1.08
CA GLU A 116 -3.24 -4.23 -0.30
C GLU A 116 -4.65 -4.68 -0.69
N GLN A 117 -5.56 -3.74 -0.93
CA GLN A 117 -6.92 -4.05 -1.40
C GLN A 117 -6.91 -4.76 -2.77
N ARG A 118 -5.97 -4.39 -3.66
CA ARG A 118 -5.83 -5.00 -5.00
C ARG A 118 -5.19 -6.40 -5.03
N MET A 119 -4.25 -6.70 -4.13
CA MET A 119 -3.55 -8.01 -4.14
C MET A 119 -3.79 -8.87 -2.90
N GLY A 120 -4.43 -8.33 -1.88
CA GLY A 120 -4.60 -8.97 -0.58
C GLY A 120 -3.33 -8.95 0.28
N GLY A 121 -3.53 -9.05 1.59
CA GLY A 121 -2.49 -8.83 2.60
C GLY A 121 -1.23 -9.70 2.49
N ARG A 122 -1.36 -10.99 2.16
CA ARG A 122 -0.20 -11.89 2.05
C ARG A 122 0.75 -11.50 0.91
N ARG A 123 0.18 -11.12 -0.24
CA ARG A 123 0.93 -10.69 -1.42
C ARG A 123 1.55 -9.33 -1.19
N TRP A 124 0.78 -8.44 -0.57
CA TRP A 124 1.27 -7.13 -0.15
C TRP A 124 2.49 -7.24 0.76
N MET A 125 2.44 -8.12 1.76
CA MET A 125 3.58 -8.35 2.67
C MET A 125 4.81 -8.89 1.93
N ALA A 126 4.62 -9.77 0.95
CA ALA A 126 5.71 -10.26 0.12
C ALA A 126 6.35 -9.14 -0.70
N VAL A 127 5.55 -8.28 -1.32
CA VAL A 127 6.04 -7.10 -2.06
C VAL A 127 6.79 -6.14 -1.13
N TYR A 128 6.23 -5.83 0.04
CA TYR A 128 6.87 -4.97 1.04
C TYR A 128 8.24 -5.51 1.43
N ALA A 129 8.32 -6.81 1.76
CA ALA A 129 9.57 -7.47 2.11
C ALA A 129 10.58 -7.45 0.95
N ILE A 130 10.15 -7.76 -0.28
CA ILE A 130 11.02 -7.76 -1.46
C ILE A 130 11.56 -6.35 -1.75
N GLY A 131 10.72 -5.32 -1.66
CA GLY A 131 11.15 -3.93 -1.81
C GLY A 131 12.22 -3.56 -0.78
N PHE A 132 11.98 -3.94 0.48
CA PHE A 132 12.95 -3.72 1.55
C PHE A 132 14.29 -4.44 1.28
N MET A 133 14.23 -5.72 0.94
CA MET A 133 15.42 -6.53 0.63
C MET A 133 16.18 -5.98 -0.58
N GLY A 134 15.46 -5.61 -1.65
CA GLY A 134 16.04 -5.04 -2.86
C GLY A 134 16.76 -3.73 -2.59
N GLY A 135 16.21 -2.88 -1.73
CA GLY A 135 16.87 -1.66 -1.30
C GLY A 135 18.14 -1.91 -0.51
N ASN A 136 18.09 -2.83 0.46
CA ASN A 136 19.27 -3.18 1.25
C ASN A 136 20.39 -3.80 0.40
N ILE A 137 20.04 -4.69 -0.52
CA ILE A 137 21.00 -5.31 -1.45
C ILE A 137 21.64 -4.23 -2.33
N ALA A 138 20.84 -3.36 -2.96
CA ALA A 138 21.36 -2.30 -3.80
C ALA A 138 22.27 -1.32 -3.04
N TRP A 139 21.91 -0.99 -1.79
CA TRP A 139 22.74 -0.15 -0.92
C TRP A 139 24.08 -0.82 -0.59
N ILE A 140 24.08 -2.07 -0.12
CA ILE A 140 25.29 -2.81 0.25
C ILE A 140 26.22 -2.96 -0.97
N LEU A 141 25.69 -3.31 -2.14
CA LEU A 141 26.49 -3.49 -3.35
C LEU A 141 27.06 -2.18 -3.90
N SER A 142 26.36 -1.07 -3.73
CA SER A 142 26.84 0.25 -4.20
C SER A 142 27.82 0.93 -3.24
N HIS A 143 27.79 0.57 -1.94
CA HIS A 143 28.61 1.19 -0.90
C HIS A 143 29.32 0.17 0.00
N PRO A 144 30.06 -0.82 -0.55
CA PRO A 144 30.55 -1.97 0.21
C PRO A 144 31.44 -1.61 1.41
N ASP A 145 32.22 -0.53 1.32
CA ASP A 145 33.14 -0.10 2.38
C ASP A 145 32.54 0.91 3.36
N SER A 146 31.24 1.24 3.21
CA SER A 146 30.58 2.24 4.06
C SER A 146 30.36 1.72 5.48
N ASN A 147 30.78 2.52 6.46
CA ASN A 147 30.48 2.32 7.88
C ASN A 147 29.29 3.17 8.35
N ILE A 148 28.73 4.00 7.47
CA ILE A 148 27.57 4.83 7.78
C ILE A 148 26.33 3.94 7.80
N PRO A 149 25.58 3.86 8.91
CA PRO A 149 24.39 3.04 8.99
C PRO A 149 23.28 3.52 8.05
N ALA A 150 22.73 2.61 7.24
CA ALA A 150 21.49 2.81 6.51
C ALA A 150 20.30 2.24 7.30
N ILE A 151 19.20 3.00 7.29
CA ILE A 151 18.00 2.75 8.09
C ILE A 151 16.74 3.17 7.34
N GLY A 152 15.60 2.65 7.78
CA GLY A 152 14.28 3.12 7.37
C GLY A 152 13.53 2.12 6.49
N ALA A 153 12.23 2.34 6.41
CA ALA A 153 11.31 1.54 5.60
C ALA A 153 11.23 1.99 4.13
N SER A 154 12.02 2.99 3.74
CA SER A 154 11.86 3.69 2.45
C SER A 154 12.11 2.78 1.24
N GLY A 155 13.05 1.83 1.32
CA GLY A 155 13.24 0.81 0.27
C GLY A 155 11.97 -0.01 0.04
N ALA A 156 11.25 -0.36 1.11
CA ALA A 156 9.96 -1.04 1.03
C ALA A 156 8.89 -0.13 0.42
N ALA A 157 8.82 1.14 0.86
CA ALA A 157 7.87 2.11 0.33
C ALA A 157 8.04 2.36 -1.18
N PHE A 158 9.28 2.50 -1.66
CA PHE A 158 9.59 2.54 -3.09
C PHE A 158 9.27 1.21 -3.79
N GLY A 159 9.44 0.08 -3.12
CA GLY A 159 9.01 -1.21 -3.63
C GLY A 159 7.49 -1.32 -3.82
N LEU A 160 6.69 -0.77 -2.90
CA LEU A 160 5.23 -0.68 -3.06
C LEU A 160 4.87 0.18 -4.27
N LEU A 161 5.51 1.34 -4.45
CA LEU A 161 5.33 2.18 -5.64
C LEU A 161 5.69 1.43 -6.93
N GLY A 162 6.81 0.69 -6.93
CA GLY A 162 7.23 -0.13 -8.07
C GLY A 162 6.24 -1.23 -8.40
N ALA A 163 5.74 -1.94 -7.38
CA ALA A 163 4.74 -2.97 -7.59
C ALA A 163 3.40 -2.42 -8.08
N TYR A 164 2.97 -1.28 -7.54
CA TYR A 164 1.74 -0.63 -7.98
C TYR A 164 1.85 -0.20 -9.45
N MET A 165 2.96 0.45 -9.82
CA MET A 165 3.24 0.83 -11.21
C MET A 165 3.29 -0.37 -12.17
N ALA A 166 3.81 -1.51 -11.73
CA ALA A 166 3.92 -2.70 -12.58
C ALA A 166 2.58 -3.37 -12.86
N CYS A 167 1.65 -3.31 -11.90
CA CYS A 167 0.39 -4.05 -11.97
C CYS A 167 -0.80 -3.16 -12.37
N TRP A 168 -0.87 -1.94 -11.85
CA TRP A 168 -2.01 -1.03 -12.03
C TRP A 168 -1.53 0.43 -12.18
N PRO A 169 -0.83 0.78 -13.27
CA PRO A 169 -0.28 2.12 -13.47
C PRO A 169 -1.35 3.22 -13.59
N ASP A 170 -2.54 2.88 -14.06
CA ASP A 170 -3.65 3.81 -14.31
C ASP A 170 -4.61 3.93 -13.11
N ASP A 171 -4.37 3.20 -12.03
CA ASP A 171 -5.12 3.40 -10.78
C ASP A 171 -4.87 4.81 -10.24
N GLU A 172 -5.90 5.40 -9.63
CA GLU A 172 -5.76 6.69 -8.98
C GLU A 172 -5.81 6.54 -7.46
N VAL A 173 -4.86 7.17 -6.78
CA VAL A 173 -4.84 7.23 -5.30
C VAL A 173 -4.72 8.67 -4.86
N GLU A 174 -5.36 8.98 -3.72
CA GLU A 174 -5.23 10.29 -3.11
C GLU A 174 -3.79 10.51 -2.65
N PHE A 175 -3.11 11.49 -3.25
CA PHE A 175 -1.72 11.77 -2.93
C PHE A 175 -1.45 13.27 -2.90
N PRO A 176 -0.72 13.79 -1.89
CA PRO A 176 -0.35 15.20 -1.82
C PRO A 176 0.79 15.50 -2.80
N LEU A 177 0.45 15.88 -4.04
CA LEU A 177 1.43 16.37 -5.02
C LEU A 177 1.29 17.88 -5.21
N LEU A 178 2.42 18.60 -5.17
CA LEU A 178 2.50 20.04 -5.49
C LEU A 178 1.42 20.89 -4.78
N PHE A 179 1.24 20.67 -3.47
CA PHE A 179 0.26 21.35 -2.62
C PHE A 179 -1.22 21.01 -2.88
N LEU A 180 -1.52 20.09 -3.81
CA LEU A 180 -2.87 19.62 -4.11
C LEU A 180 -3.04 18.17 -3.63
N ILE A 181 -3.99 17.96 -2.74
CA ILE A 181 -4.46 16.62 -2.36
C ILE A 181 -5.60 16.27 -3.31
N ARG A 182 -5.36 15.32 -4.20
CA ARG A 182 -6.38 14.72 -5.07
C ARG A 182 -5.99 13.33 -5.50
N ALA A 183 -6.91 12.62 -6.14
CA ALA A 183 -6.62 11.38 -6.83
C ALA A 183 -5.68 11.67 -8.02
N TRP A 184 -4.56 10.93 -8.07
CA TRP A 184 -3.59 10.99 -9.16
C TRP A 184 -3.30 9.58 -9.66
N PRO A 185 -3.13 9.39 -10.98
CA PRO A 185 -2.68 8.12 -11.52
C PRO A 185 -1.33 7.70 -10.93
N ILE A 186 -1.18 6.41 -10.62
CA ILE A 186 0.03 5.84 -10.03
C ILE A 186 1.26 6.16 -10.88
N TRP A 187 1.15 6.07 -12.21
CA TRP A 187 2.27 6.41 -13.09
C TRP A 187 2.75 7.86 -12.94
N VAL A 188 1.86 8.81 -12.66
CA VAL A 188 2.22 10.22 -12.40
C VAL A 188 2.96 10.33 -11.07
N ILE A 189 2.41 9.72 -10.01
CA ILE A 189 3.02 9.73 -8.67
C ILE A 189 4.43 9.15 -8.74
N VAL A 190 4.60 8.01 -9.42
CA VAL A 190 5.88 7.33 -9.58
C VAL A 190 6.84 8.14 -10.44
N PHE A 191 6.38 8.69 -11.57
CA PHE A 191 7.22 9.53 -12.42
C PHE A 191 7.77 10.73 -11.65
N VAL A 192 6.93 11.43 -10.89
CA VAL A 192 7.36 12.57 -10.08
C VAL A 192 8.30 12.13 -8.96
N ARG A 193 7.95 11.08 -8.20
CA ARG A 193 8.75 10.67 -7.04
C ARG A 193 10.11 10.10 -7.44
N LEU A 194 10.15 9.24 -8.45
CA LEU A 194 11.39 8.66 -8.97
C LEU A 194 12.21 9.69 -9.75
N GLY A 195 11.56 10.62 -10.46
CA GLY A 195 12.23 11.74 -11.12
C GLY A 195 12.94 12.66 -10.12
N LEU A 196 12.29 12.99 -9.00
CA LEU A 196 12.93 13.74 -7.91
C LEU A 196 14.10 12.97 -7.30
N GLU A 197 13.98 11.66 -7.17
CA GLU A 197 15.04 10.79 -6.66
C GLU A 197 16.29 10.85 -7.56
N VAL A 198 16.12 10.65 -8.86
CA VAL A 198 17.20 10.71 -9.85
C VAL A 198 17.81 12.12 -9.91
N TRP A 199 16.98 13.16 -9.83
CA TRP A 199 17.45 14.55 -9.78
C TRP A 199 18.34 14.79 -8.56
N GLN A 200 17.93 14.33 -7.38
CA GLN A 200 18.71 14.49 -6.13
C GLN A 200 20.05 13.73 -6.21
N MET A 201 20.06 12.53 -6.77
CA MET A 201 21.31 11.80 -7.01
C MET A 201 22.25 12.58 -7.93
N TYR A 202 21.72 13.14 -9.03
CA TYR A 202 22.50 13.95 -9.96
C TYR A 202 23.01 15.24 -9.32
N SER A 203 22.22 15.91 -8.47
CA SER A 203 22.64 17.15 -7.81
C SER A 203 23.77 16.92 -6.81
N ILE A 204 23.73 15.82 -6.05
CA ILE A 204 24.80 15.40 -5.14
C ILE A 204 26.07 15.09 -5.95
N GLN A 205 25.95 14.31 -7.03
CA GLN A 205 27.10 13.91 -7.85
C GLN A 205 27.76 15.10 -8.57
N SER A 206 26.96 16.09 -8.99
CA SER A 206 27.46 17.31 -9.65
C SER A 206 28.04 18.33 -8.67
N GLY A 207 28.01 18.06 -7.36
CA GLY A 207 28.45 19.00 -6.32
C GLY A 207 27.57 20.24 -6.19
N THR A 208 26.38 20.23 -6.80
CA THR A 208 25.41 21.34 -6.71
C THR A 208 24.53 21.23 -5.46
N ALA A 209 24.53 20.06 -4.81
CA ALA A 209 24.04 19.83 -3.46
C ALA A 209 25.19 19.38 -2.53
N GLY A 210 25.06 19.63 -1.23
CA GLY A 210 25.99 19.08 -0.23
C GLY A 210 25.91 17.55 -0.13
N GLU A 211 26.74 16.94 0.71
CA GLU A 211 26.66 15.49 0.98
C GLU A 211 25.25 15.12 1.46
N GLY A 212 24.57 14.24 0.71
CA GLY A 212 23.23 13.78 1.03
C GLY A 212 23.26 12.67 2.08
N THR A 213 22.36 12.75 3.06
CA THR A 213 22.17 11.71 4.10
C THR A 213 21.19 10.60 3.67
N VAL A 214 20.62 10.72 2.47
CA VAL A 214 19.58 9.83 1.96
C VAL A 214 20.20 8.68 1.17
N ALA A 215 19.77 7.45 1.47
CA ALA A 215 20.24 6.23 0.81
C ALA A 215 19.55 6.02 -0.55
N HIS A 216 19.79 6.91 -1.52
CA HIS A 216 19.09 6.91 -2.82
C HIS A 216 19.15 5.56 -3.57
N MET A 217 20.29 4.87 -3.51
CA MET A 217 20.42 3.54 -4.13
C MET A 217 19.49 2.49 -3.53
N ALA A 218 19.11 2.62 -2.25
CA ALA A 218 18.13 1.75 -1.63
C ALA A 218 16.72 1.96 -2.20
N HIS A 219 16.36 3.20 -2.54
CA HIS A 219 15.07 3.49 -3.18
C HIS A 219 14.99 2.88 -4.58
N VAL A 220 16.03 3.07 -5.38
CA VAL A 220 16.13 2.50 -6.74
C VAL A 220 16.09 0.97 -6.69
N GLY A 221 16.88 0.34 -5.82
CA GLY A 221 16.91 -1.11 -5.68
C GLY A 221 15.58 -1.70 -5.23
N GLY A 222 14.93 -1.07 -4.23
CA GLY A 222 13.63 -1.51 -3.75
C GLY A 222 12.54 -1.39 -4.80
N PHE A 223 12.51 -0.25 -5.52
CA PHE A 223 11.58 -0.03 -6.62
C PHE A 223 11.70 -1.10 -7.71
N PHE A 224 12.89 -1.27 -8.29
CA PHE A 224 13.04 -2.14 -9.47
C PHE A 224 12.93 -3.63 -9.13
N LEU A 225 13.42 -4.06 -7.96
CA LEU A 225 13.27 -5.47 -7.57
C LEU A 225 11.78 -5.81 -7.37
N ALA A 226 11.04 -4.98 -6.63
CA ALA A 226 9.62 -5.19 -6.44
C ALA A 226 8.84 -5.08 -7.77
N TYR A 227 9.10 -4.04 -8.59
CA TYR A 227 8.49 -3.86 -9.91
C TYR A 227 8.61 -5.12 -10.78
N SER A 228 9.81 -5.71 -10.85
CA SER A 228 10.08 -6.89 -11.68
C SER A 228 9.35 -8.17 -11.21
N LEU A 229 9.10 -8.30 -9.91
CA LEU A 229 8.48 -9.49 -9.31
C LEU A 229 6.97 -9.31 -9.04
N ALA A 230 6.49 -8.07 -9.03
CA ALA A 230 5.13 -7.72 -8.61
C ALA A 230 4.04 -8.44 -9.41
N GLN A 231 4.15 -8.45 -10.73
CA GLN A 231 3.15 -9.12 -11.59
C GLN A 231 3.07 -10.63 -11.29
N THR A 232 4.20 -11.27 -10.99
CA THR A 232 4.22 -12.70 -10.63
C THR A 232 3.55 -12.93 -9.28
N ILE A 233 3.83 -12.05 -8.31
CA ILE A 233 3.25 -12.13 -6.96
C ILE A 233 1.75 -11.85 -7.00
N ALA A 234 1.31 -10.90 -7.82
CA ALA A 234 -0.08 -10.50 -7.99
C ALA A 234 -0.96 -11.60 -8.62
N ARG A 235 -0.37 -12.61 -9.29
CA ARG A 235 -1.13 -13.72 -9.88
C ARG A 235 -2.00 -14.43 -8.86
N GLY A 236 -3.27 -14.63 -9.23
CA GLY A 236 -4.29 -15.24 -8.37
C GLY A 236 -4.70 -14.35 -7.18
N GLY A 237 -4.36 -13.05 -7.21
CA GLY A 237 -4.85 -12.02 -6.30
C GLY A 237 -6.38 -11.99 -6.23
N PRO A 238 -6.98 -11.46 -5.14
CA PRO A 238 -8.36 -11.02 -5.20
C PRO A 238 -8.43 -9.96 -6.29
N HIS A 239 -8.95 -10.31 -7.48
CA HIS A 239 -9.18 -9.31 -8.50
C HIS A 239 -10.37 -8.48 -7.99
N SER A 240 -10.18 -7.18 -7.77
CA SER A 240 -11.35 -6.30 -7.76
C SER A 240 -11.99 -6.36 -9.15
N PRO A 241 -13.30 -6.62 -9.28
CA PRO A 241 -13.98 -6.49 -10.56
C PRO A 241 -13.94 -5.03 -11.02
N GLY A 242 -13.44 -4.82 -12.23
CA GLY A 242 -13.59 -3.55 -12.95
C GLY A 242 -12.28 -2.80 -13.21
N ARG A 243 -11.48 -3.34 -14.14
CA ARG A 243 -11.04 -2.66 -15.37
C ARG A 243 -10.32 -3.70 -16.24
N GLU A 244 -10.73 -3.85 -17.50
CA GLU A 244 -10.09 -4.78 -18.44
C GLU A 244 -8.57 -4.57 -18.44
N ASP A 245 -7.83 -5.64 -18.16
CA ASP A 245 -6.38 -5.69 -18.25
C ASP A 245 -5.96 -5.30 -19.67
N GLY A 246 -5.21 -4.21 -19.80
CA GLY A 246 -4.61 -3.74 -21.04
C GLY A 246 -3.54 -4.72 -21.55
N SER A 247 -3.97 -5.86 -22.07
CA SER A 247 -3.14 -6.77 -22.87
C SER A 247 -3.99 -7.43 -23.96
N GLY A 248 -4.35 -6.68 -25.01
CA GLY A 248 -4.99 -7.30 -26.16
C GLY A 248 -5.65 -6.35 -27.16
N SER A 249 -4.85 -5.88 -28.12
CA SER A 249 -5.26 -5.33 -29.41
C SER A 249 -6.03 -3.99 -29.43
N SER A 250 -5.53 -3.13 -30.31
CA SER A 250 -6.09 -1.85 -30.72
C SER A 250 -7.51 -1.97 -31.29
N THR A 251 -8.50 -1.41 -30.61
CA THR A 251 -9.76 -0.97 -31.24
C THR A 251 -10.35 0.23 -30.49
N GLY A 252 -10.05 1.45 -30.98
CA GLY A 252 -10.85 2.68 -30.85
C GLY A 252 -11.27 3.19 -29.45
N PRO A 253 -11.65 4.46 -29.31
CA PRO A 253 -12.32 4.92 -28.10
C PRO A 253 -13.73 4.30 -28.06
N ARG A 254 -13.96 3.34 -27.16
CA ARG A 254 -15.31 2.87 -26.83
C ARG A 254 -16.06 4.03 -26.16
N SER A 255 -17.13 4.50 -26.79
CA SER A 255 -18.17 5.25 -26.09
C SER A 255 -18.69 4.38 -24.95
N PHE A 256 -18.67 4.90 -23.72
CA PHE A 256 -19.25 4.22 -22.57
C PHE A 256 -20.78 4.20 -22.76
N GLU A 257 -21.31 3.07 -23.21
CA GLU A 257 -22.75 2.87 -23.41
C GLU A 257 -23.28 2.16 -22.16
N MET A 258 -24.19 2.81 -21.44
CA MET A 258 -24.75 2.27 -20.20
C MET A 258 -25.54 0.99 -20.47
N SER A 259 -25.35 -0.01 -19.62
CA SER A 259 -26.06 -1.29 -19.69
C SER A 259 -27.57 -1.08 -19.70
N ARG A 260 -28.29 -1.87 -20.49
CA ARG A 260 -29.75 -1.73 -20.61
C ARG A 260 -30.44 -2.46 -19.45
N LEU A 261 -31.56 -1.90 -18.98
CA LEU A 261 -32.36 -2.39 -17.83
C LEU A 261 -33.63 -3.15 -18.27
N ASP A 262 -33.56 -3.79 -19.44
CA ASP A 262 -34.68 -4.46 -20.11
C ASP A 262 -35.09 -5.77 -19.43
N SER A 263 -34.15 -6.47 -18.78
CA SER A 263 -34.45 -7.68 -17.99
C SER A 263 -35.02 -7.32 -16.62
N ASP A 264 -35.82 -8.23 -16.04
CA ASP A 264 -36.40 -8.10 -14.69
C ASP A 264 -36.19 -9.42 -13.92
N PRO A 265 -35.12 -9.53 -13.12
CA PRO A 265 -34.77 -10.77 -12.41
C PRO A 265 -35.85 -11.25 -11.44
N TRP A 266 -36.64 -10.32 -10.89
CA TRP A 266 -37.72 -10.62 -9.96
C TRP A 266 -38.93 -11.18 -10.69
N MET A 267 -39.27 -10.59 -11.85
CA MET A 267 -40.32 -11.13 -12.72
C MET A 267 -39.94 -12.53 -13.26
N GLU A 268 -38.71 -12.69 -13.75
CA GLU A 268 -38.21 -13.96 -14.30
C GLU A 268 -38.18 -15.09 -13.26
N SER A 269 -37.95 -14.75 -12.00
CA SER A 269 -37.96 -15.69 -10.88
C SER A 269 -39.36 -15.95 -10.31
N GLY A 270 -40.41 -15.38 -10.90
CA GLY A 270 -41.80 -15.55 -10.45
C GLY A 270 -42.13 -14.84 -9.14
N LYS A 271 -41.31 -13.88 -8.72
CA LYS A 271 -41.48 -13.07 -7.50
C LYS A 271 -41.48 -11.57 -7.88
N PRO A 272 -42.50 -11.07 -8.60
CA PRO A 272 -42.50 -9.68 -9.06
C PRO A 272 -42.42 -8.71 -7.89
N LEU A 273 -41.72 -7.59 -8.10
CA LEU A 273 -41.65 -6.53 -7.10
C LEU A 273 -43.02 -5.88 -6.91
N GLU A 274 -43.36 -5.54 -5.67
CA GLU A 274 -44.60 -4.87 -5.29
C GLU A 274 -44.33 -3.61 -4.46
N GLY A 275 -45.32 -2.73 -4.35
CA GLY A 275 -45.27 -1.59 -3.44
C GLY A 275 -44.17 -0.58 -3.75
N GLN A 276 -43.32 -0.29 -2.77
CA GLN A 276 -42.25 0.71 -2.90
C GLN A 276 -41.15 0.24 -3.86
N ALA A 277 -40.75 -1.02 -3.77
CA ALA A 277 -39.72 -1.60 -4.64
C ALA A 277 -40.06 -1.49 -6.13
N ALA A 278 -41.32 -1.75 -6.49
CA ALA A 278 -41.80 -1.63 -7.86
C ALA A 278 -41.72 -0.17 -8.38
N LYS A 279 -41.99 0.81 -7.52
CA LYS A 279 -41.89 2.24 -7.87
C LYS A 279 -40.45 2.65 -8.10
N VAL A 280 -39.55 2.19 -7.24
CA VAL A 280 -38.10 2.46 -7.36
C VAL A 280 -37.56 1.87 -8.66
N LEU A 281 -37.91 0.63 -9.00
CA LEU A 281 -37.52 0.03 -10.29
C LEU A 281 -38.07 0.79 -11.51
N SER A 282 -39.29 1.33 -11.43
CA SER A 282 -39.85 2.17 -12.51
C SER A 282 -39.04 3.46 -12.69
N ARG A 283 -38.74 4.16 -11.59
CA ARG A 283 -37.97 5.41 -11.63
C ARG A 283 -36.54 5.18 -12.10
N LEU A 284 -35.91 4.09 -11.67
CA LEU A 284 -34.61 3.67 -12.16
C LEU A 284 -34.59 3.53 -13.70
N ARG A 285 -35.65 2.95 -14.29
CA ARG A 285 -35.76 2.80 -15.75
C ARG A 285 -36.08 4.10 -16.49
N GLU A 286 -36.73 5.05 -15.83
CA GLU A 286 -37.11 6.35 -16.42
C GLU A 286 -35.99 7.39 -16.33
N GLU A 287 -35.25 7.39 -15.22
CA GLU A 287 -34.30 8.46 -14.87
C GLU A 287 -32.83 7.97 -14.82
N GLY A 288 -32.60 6.66 -14.83
CA GLY A 288 -31.28 6.05 -14.66
C GLY A 288 -30.40 6.07 -15.92
N ASP A 289 -30.59 6.98 -16.87
CA ASP A 289 -29.74 7.11 -18.06
C ASP A 289 -28.45 7.92 -17.80
N GLU A 290 -28.32 8.50 -16.62
CA GLU A 290 -27.11 9.18 -16.14
C GLU A 290 -26.43 8.34 -15.04
N PRO A 291 -25.08 8.20 -15.04
CA PRO A 291 -24.37 7.30 -14.11
C PRO A 291 -24.62 7.60 -12.63
N GLU A 292 -24.62 8.88 -12.25
CA GLU A 292 -24.85 9.30 -10.86
C GLU A 292 -26.30 9.01 -10.41
N THR A 293 -27.26 9.24 -11.29
CA THR A 293 -28.69 8.97 -11.04
C THR A 293 -28.97 7.48 -10.97
N ARG A 294 -28.37 6.68 -11.87
CA ARG A 294 -28.46 5.21 -11.83
C ARG A 294 -27.95 4.65 -10.52
N ARG A 295 -26.81 5.15 -10.04
CA ARG A 295 -26.23 4.72 -8.77
C ARG A 295 -27.20 4.94 -7.61
N ALA A 296 -27.74 6.14 -7.47
CA ALA A 296 -28.65 6.47 -6.38
C ALA A 296 -29.90 5.57 -6.41
N TRP A 297 -30.45 5.33 -7.60
CA TRP A 297 -31.61 4.45 -7.75
C TRP A 297 -31.30 2.97 -7.48
N LEU A 298 -30.12 2.47 -7.84
CA LEU A 298 -29.70 1.10 -7.52
C LEU A 298 -29.43 0.91 -6.02
N GLU A 299 -28.85 1.91 -5.35
CA GLU A 299 -28.70 1.93 -3.89
C GLU A 299 -30.08 1.87 -3.22
N GLU A 300 -31.03 2.74 -3.61
CA GLU A 300 -32.41 2.73 -3.08
C GLU A 300 -33.15 1.42 -3.39
N LEU A 301 -32.95 0.84 -4.57
CA LEU A 301 -33.57 -0.45 -4.93
C LEU A 301 -33.03 -1.58 -4.05
N SER A 302 -31.75 -1.58 -3.72
CA SER A 302 -31.13 -2.59 -2.86
C SER A 302 -31.66 -2.56 -1.42
N GLU A 303 -32.03 -1.38 -0.90
CA GLU A 303 -32.63 -1.24 0.43
C GLU A 303 -34.08 -1.74 0.49
N HIS A 304 -34.77 -1.77 -0.65
CA HIS A 304 -36.18 -2.13 -0.74
C HIS A 304 -36.44 -3.50 -1.36
N THR A 305 -35.41 -4.27 -1.68
CA THR A 305 -35.53 -5.59 -2.33
C THR A 305 -34.64 -6.65 -1.69
N ILE A 306 -34.96 -7.91 -1.97
CA ILE A 306 -34.14 -9.07 -1.61
C ILE A 306 -33.90 -9.93 -2.84
N CYS A 307 -32.85 -10.76 -2.77
CA CYS A 307 -32.49 -11.65 -3.85
C CYS A 307 -33.65 -12.62 -4.14
N PRO A 308 -34.13 -12.71 -5.39
CA PRO A 308 -35.29 -13.53 -5.71
C PRO A 308 -35.03 -15.05 -5.57
N ILE A 309 -33.75 -15.47 -5.59
CA ILE A 309 -33.36 -16.88 -5.52
C ILE A 309 -33.16 -17.37 -4.08
N CYS A 310 -32.46 -16.60 -3.23
CA CYS A 310 -32.08 -17.04 -1.89
C CYS A 310 -32.67 -16.20 -0.75
N ASP A 311 -33.49 -15.19 -1.07
CA ASP A 311 -34.08 -14.25 -0.11
C ASP A 311 -33.05 -13.51 0.77
N GLY A 312 -31.80 -13.46 0.30
CA GLY A 312 -30.68 -12.76 0.94
C GLY A 312 -30.62 -11.29 0.53
N GLU A 313 -29.84 -10.52 1.27
CA GLU A 313 -29.59 -9.10 1.00
C GLU A 313 -28.93 -8.87 -0.37
N ILE A 314 -29.29 -7.76 -1.02
CA ILE A 314 -28.73 -7.28 -2.27
C ILE A 314 -27.87 -6.05 -1.95
N VAL A 315 -26.75 -5.89 -2.63
CA VAL A 315 -25.85 -4.75 -2.45
C VAL A 315 -25.64 -4.06 -3.80
N ALA A 316 -25.69 -2.74 -3.82
CA ALA A 316 -25.29 -1.94 -4.97
C ALA A 316 -23.76 -1.83 -5.05
N MET A 317 -23.19 -2.21 -6.19
CA MET A 317 -21.76 -2.23 -6.46
C MET A 317 -21.43 -1.15 -7.48
N VAL A 318 -20.37 -0.40 -7.22
CA VAL A 318 -19.90 0.72 -8.06
C VAL A 318 -18.45 0.48 -8.46
N SER A 319 -18.18 0.47 -9.76
CA SER A 319 -16.83 0.37 -10.32
C SER A 319 -16.66 1.39 -11.46
N GLY A 320 -16.12 2.57 -11.13
CA GLY A 320 -16.02 3.69 -12.08
C GLY A 320 -17.39 4.24 -12.45
N LEU A 321 -17.77 4.12 -13.74
CA LEU A 321 -19.07 4.53 -14.27
C LEU A 321 -20.08 3.37 -14.36
N GLU A 322 -19.66 2.13 -14.08
CA GLU A 322 -20.56 0.96 -14.04
C GLU A 322 -21.12 0.81 -12.63
N CYS A 323 -22.44 0.81 -12.53
CA CYS A 323 -23.19 0.51 -11.31
C CYS A 323 -24.06 -0.71 -11.61
N HIS A 324 -24.11 -1.66 -10.69
CA HIS A 324 -24.97 -2.84 -10.79
C HIS A 324 -25.35 -3.31 -9.38
N ILE A 325 -26.34 -4.19 -9.26
CA ILE A 325 -26.71 -4.83 -8.00
C ILE A 325 -26.34 -6.30 -8.02
N GLU A 326 -25.83 -6.81 -6.89
CA GLU A 326 -25.53 -8.23 -6.73
C GLU A 326 -26.05 -8.80 -5.41
N CYS A 327 -26.29 -10.11 -5.38
CA CYS A 327 -26.65 -10.80 -4.14
C CYS A 327 -25.43 -10.97 -3.23
N ASN A 328 -25.54 -10.57 -1.97
CA ASN A 328 -24.50 -10.67 -0.95
C ASN A 328 -24.02 -12.12 -0.69
N ILE A 329 -24.89 -13.11 -0.93
CA ILE A 329 -24.56 -14.53 -0.74
C ILE A 329 -23.80 -15.11 -1.95
N SER A 330 -24.18 -14.72 -3.17
CA SER A 330 -23.60 -15.27 -4.40
C SER A 330 -24.01 -14.42 -5.62
N SER A 331 -23.03 -13.90 -6.35
CA SER A 331 -23.27 -13.17 -7.61
C SER A 331 -23.91 -14.03 -8.71
N LYS A 332 -23.93 -15.37 -8.56
CA LYS A 332 -24.69 -16.26 -9.45
C LYS A 332 -26.19 -16.20 -9.21
N HIS A 333 -26.63 -15.70 -8.06
CA HIS A 333 -28.06 -15.58 -7.75
C HIS A 333 -28.68 -14.33 -8.35
N LEU A 334 -27.91 -13.23 -8.36
CA LEU A 334 -28.32 -11.97 -8.93
C LEU A 334 -27.06 -11.17 -9.25
N ASN A 335 -26.95 -10.74 -10.49
CA ASN A 335 -26.01 -9.72 -10.98
C ASN A 335 -26.74 -8.98 -12.10
N TRP A 336 -27.23 -7.77 -11.80
CA TRP A 336 -28.12 -7.03 -12.67
C TRP A 336 -27.67 -5.56 -12.80
N PRO A 337 -27.59 -5.03 -14.04
CA PRO A 337 -27.01 -3.72 -14.36
C PRO A 337 -27.73 -2.49 -13.78
#